data_AF-A0A3Q9UFU4-F1
#
_entry.id   AF-A0A3Q9UFU4-F1
#
_cell.length_a   1.000
_cell.length_b   1.000
_cell.length_c   1.000
_cell.angle_alpha   90.00
_cell.angle_beta   90.00
_cell.angle_gamma   90.00
#
_symmetry.space_group_name_H-M   'P 1'
#
loop_
_entity.id
_entity.type
_entity.pdbx_description
1 polymer ?
#
loop_
_entity_poly.entity_id
_entity_poly.type
_entity_poly.pdbx_seq_one_letter_code
_entity_poly.pdbx_strand_id
1 'polypeptide(L)'
;MITSGSDSVEDVDHVEQQVSTGHLPAWEQVERLTVETHDRYRHLDDGQVADYIPLLAEADPASFGISVAEVDGATHDVGDSGHPFSIQSISKAFVYALVCNSRGHRIVKDRVGVNNTGLPFNSVMAIELNDGHPMNPMVNAGAIATTALMPGTDTAERWEAIRTGLSAFAGRRLEVDDEVYASEMATNVRNRAIAQLLQSYGRLDGDPVETVDVYTRQCALMVTTHDLSVMGATLADGGVNPVTGEQVISAAVCRDTLSMLAASGMYERSGEWLFEIGIPAKSGVSGGIVAIAPGKCAIGAFSPRLDPAGNSVRGRCAIAHLSRALGLNVFASRAESQ
;
A
#
# COMPACT_ATOMS: atom_id res chain seq x y z
N MET A 1 -28.89 -24.43 18.22
CA MET A 1 -27.61 -24.41 18.95
C MET A 1 -26.57 -25.05 18.05
N ILE A 2 -25.82 -24.25 17.31
CA ILE A 2 -24.62 -24.68 16.60
C ILE A 2 -23.50 -23.92 17.30
N THR A 3 -22.63 -24.66 17.97
CA THR A 3 -21.50 -24.16 18.74
C THR A 3 -20.47 -23.56 17.80
N SER A 4 -20.19 -22.26 17.96
CA SER A 4 -19.06 -21.57 17.35
C SER A 4 -17.77 -22.03 18.05
N GLY A 5 -17.12 -23.05 17.50
CA GLY A 5 -15.74 -23.38 17.84
C GLY A 5 -14.80 -22.49 17.05
N SER A 6 -14.27 -21.43 17.67
CA SER A 6 -13.10 -20.73 17.15
C SER A 6 -11.86 -21.46 17.67
N ASP A 7 -11.51 -22.57 17.03
CA ASP A 7 -10.21 -23.21 17.24
C ASP A 7 -9.17 -22.45 16.40
N SER A 8 -8.61 -21.37 16.95
CA SER A 8 -7.31 -20.90 16.46
C SER A 8 -6.25 -21.86 16.98
N VAL A 9 -5.81 -22.79 16.12
CA VAL A 9 -4.84 -23.86 16.42
C VAL A 9 -3.43 -23.31 16.70
N GLU A 10 -3.20 -22.01 16.50
CA GLU A 10 -1.89 -21.37 16.56
C GLU A 10 -1.88 -20.30 17.68
N ASP A 11 -1.65 -20.71 18.94
CA ASP A 11 -1.30 -19.78 20.03
C ASP A 11 0.19 -19.46 19.93
N VAL A 12 0.52 -18.43 19.15
CA VAL A 12 1.88 -17.92 18.96
C VAL A 12 2.06 -16.49 19.50
N ASP A 13 1.05 -15.95 20.19
CA ASP A 13 1.05 -14.58 20.71
C ASP A 13 2.15 -14.35 21.76
N HIS A 14 2.65 -15.42 22.38
CA HIS A 14 3.73 -15.41 23.36
C HIS A 14 5.14 -15.57 22.74
N VAL A 15 5.25 -15.82 21.43
CA VAL A 15 6.52 -15.96 20.73
C VAL A 15 6.94 -14.61 20.17
N GLU A 16 8.09 -14.11 20.63
CA GLU A 16 8.65 -12.86 20.11
C GLU A 16 8.97 -12.98 18.62
N GLN A 17 8.45 -12.06 17.81
CA GLN A 17 8.69 -12.03 16.38
C GLN A 17 10.11 -11.57 16.08
N GLN A 18 10.98 -12.48 15.62
CA GLN A 18 12.30 -12.13 15.12
C GLN A 18 12.27 -11.77 13.62
N VAL A 19 13.09 -10.80 13.22
CA VAL A 19 13.31 -10.41 11.81
C VAL A 19 14.71 -10.87 11.41
N SER A 20 14.80 -11.79 10.44
CA SER A 20 16.08 -12.32 9.94
C SER A 20 16.27 -11.94 8.48
N THR A 21 16.75 -10.72 8.24
CA THR A 21 17.21 -10.25 6.92
C THR A 21 18.38 -9.30 7.19
N GLY A 22 19.51 -9.46 6.47
CA GLY A 22 20.77 -8.74 6.78
C GLY A 22 20.71 -7.21 6.63
N HIS A 23 21.86 -6.53 6.64
CA HIS A 23 21.92 -5.08 6.42
C HIS A 23 22.06 -4.70 4.94
N LEU A 24 21.69 -3.46 4.60
CA LEU A 24 22.06 -2.87 3.33
C LEU A 24 23.58 -2.69 3.22
N PRO A 25 24.14 -2.59 1.99
CA PRO A 25 25.54 -2.22 1.82
C PRO A 25 25.78 -0.76 2.26
N ALA A 26 27.04 -0.30 2.21
CA ALA A 26 27.37 1.08 2.55
C ALA A 26 26.56 2.11 1.75
N TRP A 27 26.29 3.26 2.37
CA TRP A 27 25.48 4.34 1.81
C TRP A 27 25.85 4.69 0.36
N GLU A 28 27.14 4.83 0.05
CA GLU A 28 27.61 5.19 -1.30
C GLU A 28 27.28 4.11 -2.35
N GLN A 29 27.15 2.86 -1.93
CA GLN A 29 26.73 1.76 -2.80
C GLN A 29 25.22 1.78 -3.03
N VAL A 30 24.41 2.06 -2.00
CA VAL A 30 22.95 2.21 -2.16
C VAL A 30 22.65 3.40 -3.07
N GLU A 31 23.28 4.55 -2.81
CA GLU A 31 23.16 5.76 -3.63
C GLU A 31 23.49 5.49 -5.10
N ARG A 32 24.66 4.90 -5.37
CA ARG A 32 25.10 4.57 -6.73
C ARG A 32 24.10 3.64 -7.43
N LEU A 33 23.61 2.61 -6.75
CA LEU A 33 22.66 1.65 -7.33
C LEU A 33 21.30 2.29 -7.62
N THR A 34 20.84 3.21 -6.76
CA THR A 34 19.61 3.97 -6.97
C THR A 34 19.72 4.84 -8.23
N VAL A 35 20.82 5.60 -8.37
CA VAL A 35 21.09 6.43 -9.56
C VAL A 35 21.22 5.58 -10.84
N GLU A 36 22.01 4.49 -10.78
CA GLU A 36 22.18 3.59 -11.93
C GLU A 36 20.85 2.97 -12.37
N THR A 37 19.98 2.63 -11.41
CA THR A 37 18.65 2.09 -11.70
C THR A 37 17.78 3.11 -12.43
N HIS A 38 17.77 4.36 -11.99
CA HIS A 38 17.04 5.43 -12.66
C HIS A 38 17.51 5.61 -14.09
N ASP A 39 18.82 5.77 -14.31
CA ASP A 39 19.40 5.96 -15.63
C ASP A 39 19.14 4.77 -16.57
N ARG A 40 19.11 3.55 -16.03
CA ARG A 40 18.79 2.35 -16.80
C ARG A 40 17.37 2.36 -17.37
N TYR A 41 16.39 2.92 -16.65
CA TYR A 41 14.97 2.82 -17.02
C TYR A 41 14.31 4.15 -17.41
N ARG A 42 14.99 5.29 -17.30
CA ARG A 42 14.42 6.61 -17.61
C ARG A 42 13.89 6.76 -19.04
N HIS A 43 14.43 6.00 -20.00
CA HIS A 43 14.04 6.00 -21.41
C HIS A 43 13.07 4.86 -21.79
N LEU A 44 12.57 4.10 -20.81
CA LEU A 44 11.57 3.07 -21.07
C LEU A 44 10.17 3.70 -21.17
N ASP A 45 9.62 3.67 -22.39
CA ASP A 45 8.33 4.30 -22.72
C ASP A 45 7.14 3.31 -22.79
N ASP A 46 7.31 2.10 -22.27
CA ASP A 46 6.24 1.09 -22.27
C ASP A 46 5.07 1.49 -21.34
N GLY A 47 3.86 1.02 -21.67
CA GLY A 47 2.64 1.27 -20.90
C GLY A 47 1.83 2.48 -21.38
N GLN A 48 0.77 2.80 -20.64
CA GLN A 48 -0.15 3.92 -20.94
C GLN A 48 -0.51 4.69 -19.67
N VAL A 49 -0.70 6.00 -19.78
CA VAL A 49 -1.20 6.82 -18.67
C VAL A 49 -2.67 6.46 -18.40
N ALA A 50 -3.07 6.41 -17.13
CA ALA A 50 -4.46 6.16 -16.76
C ALA A 50 -5.37 7.28 -17.26
N ASP A 51 -6.43 6.94 -18.01
CA ASP A 51 -7.32 7.90 -18.66
C ASP A 51 -8.77 7.89 -18.13
N TYR A 52 -9.13 6.89 -17.33
CA TYR A 52 -10.49 6.74 -16.79
C TYR A 52 -10.80 7.71 -15.63
N ILE A 53 -9.77 8.30 -15.00
CA ILE A 53 -9.89 9.46 -14.12
C ILE A 53 -9.31 10.64 -14.91
N PRO A 54 -10.14 11.60 -15.38
CA PRO A 54 -9.71 12.65 -16.30
C PRO A 54 -8.44 13.38 -15.88
N LEU A 55 -8.31 13.68 -14.58
CA LEU A 55 -7.15 14.43 -14.07
C LEU A 55 -5.86 13.61 -14.08
N LEU A 56 -5.92 12.28 -13.97
CA LEU A 56 -4.73 11.42 -14.10
C LEU A 56 -4.24 11.36 -15.54
N ALA A 57 -5.10 11.60 -16.53
CA ALA A 57 -4.73 11.63 -17.94
C ALA A 57 -3.79 12.80 -18.29
N GLU A 58 -3.74 13.81 -17.43
CA GLU A 58 -2.90 15.01 -17.59
C GLU A 58 -1.47 14.81 -17.06
N ALA A 59 -1.20 13.67 -16.40
CA ALA A 59 0.12 13.37 -15.85
C ALA A 59 1.18 13.32 -16.96
N ASP A 60 2.34 13.96 -16.73
CA ASP A 60 3.45 13.93 -17.68
C ASP A 60 3.97 12.48 -17.82
N PRO A 61 3.81 11.85 -19.00
CA PRO A 61 4.24 10.47 -19.20
C PRO A 61 5.75 10.28 -19.08
N ALA A 62 6.55 11.36 -19.11
CA ALA A 62 8.00 11.33 -18.95
C ALA A 62 8.44 11.26 -17.48
N SER A 63 7.61 11.70 -16.53
CA SER A 63 7.95 11.74 -15.09
C SER A 63 8.41 10.39 -14.55
N PHE A 64 9.54 10.40 -13.86
CA PHE A 64 10.12 9.22 -13.22
C PHE A 64 11.00 9.57 -12.03
N GLY A 65 10.53 9.17 -10.85
CA GLY A 65 11.25 9.31 -9.58
C GLY A 65 11.42 7.97 -8.88
N ILE A 66 12.54 7.83 -8.17
CA ILE A 66 12.80 6.72 -7.25
C ILE A 66 13.35 7.31 -5.95
N SER A 67 12.89 6.77 -4.83
CA SER A 67 13.42 7.03 -3.50
C SER A 67 13.64 5.72 -2.76
N VAL A 68 14.77 5.58 -2.08
CA VAL A 68 15.02 4.50 -1.10
C VAL A 68 15.19 5.14 0.27
N ALA A 69 14.39 4.70 1.24
CA ALA A 69 14.54 5.10 2.65
C ALA A 69 14.93 3.89 3.47
N GLU A 70 16.08 3.97 4.12
CA GLU A 70 16.57 2.96 5.06
C GLU A 70 15.83 3.07 6.40
N VAL A 71 15.80 1.97 7.16
CA VAL A 71 15.18 1.95 8.50
C VAL A 71 15.90 2.86 9.51
N ASP A 72 17.15 3.23 9.25
CA ASP A 72 17.93 4.14 10.10
C ASP A 72 17.74 5.64 9.75
N GLY A 73 16.92 5.94 8.74
CA GLY A 73 16.61 7.31 8.30
C GLY A 73 17.44 7.83 7.14
N ALA A 74 18.44 7.09 6.63
CA ALA A 74 19.13 7.48 5.40
C ALA A 74 18.18 7.41 4.19
N THR A 75 18.27 8.41 3.29
CA THR A 75 17.45 8.46 2.07
C THR A 75 18.29 8.66 0.82
N HIS A 76 17.84 8.05 -0.28
CA HIS A 76 18.48 8.09 -1.60
C HIS A 76 17.44 8.45 -2.65
N ASP A 77 17.51 9.68 -3.15
CA ASP A 77 16.49 10.26 -4.01
C ASP A 77 17.07 10.55 -5.41
N VAL A 78 16.38 10.11 -6.46
CA VAL A 78 16.81 10.35 -7.85
C VAL A 78 15.62 10.63 -8.78
N GLY A 79 15.85 11.50 -9.77
CA GLY A 79 14.84 11.89 -10.75
C GLY A 79 13.79 12.81 -10.15
N ASP A 80 12.52 12.60 -10.52
CA ASP A 80 11.38 13.39 -10.07
C ASP A 80 10.89 12.94 -8.68
N SER A 81 11.82 12.65 -7.77
CA SER A 81 11.52 11.98 -6.50
C SER A 81 10.61 12.81 -5.57
N GLY A 82 10.71 14.13 -5.65
CA GLY A 82 9.88 15.11 -4.95
C GLY A 82 8.66 15.60 -5.73
N HIS A 83 8.35 15.03 -6.90
CA HIS A 83 7.14 15.39 -7.65
C HIS A 83 5.89 14.85 -6.91
N PRO A 84 4.92 15.71 -6.57
CA PRO A 84 3.72 15.28 -5.88
C PRO A 84 2.74 14.59 -6.84
N PHE A 85 2.13 13.51 -6.38
CA PHE A 85 1.07 12.78 -7.07
C PHE A 85 0.08 12.22 -6.04
N SER A 86 -1.15 11.94 -6.48
CA SER A 86 -2.18 11.35 -5.62
C SER A 86 -1.83 9.89 -5.25
N ILE A 87 -1.93 9.56 -3.95
CA ILE A 87 -1.54 8.26 -3.38
C ILE A 87 -2.41 7.10 -3.89
N GLN A 88 -3.66 7.36 -4.27
CA GLN A 88 -4.58 6.37 -4.83
C GLN A 88 -4.70 5.12 -3.94
N SER A 89 -4.79 3.94 -4.55
CA SER A 89 -4.90 2.65 -3.87
C SER A 89 -3.71 2.29 -2.96
N ILE A 90 -2.61 3.06 -2.96
CA ILE A 90 -1.52 2.86 -2.00
C ILE A 90 -2.00 3.17 -0.57
N SER A 91 -2.92 4.12 -0.41
CA SER A 91 -3.55 4.48 0.87
C SER A 91 -4.15 3.29 1.63
N LYS A 92 -4.70 2.31 0.89
CA LYS A 92 -5.34 1.10 1.45
C LYS A 92 -4.44 0.34 2.41
N ALA A 93 -3.15 0.26 2.09
CA ALA A 93 -2.15 -0.43 2.91
C ALA A 93 -2.03 0.22 4.29
N PHE A 94 -1.90 1.55 4.29
CA PHE A 94 -1.69 2.34 5.50
C PHE A 94 -2.97 2.46 6.33
N VAL A 95 -4.14 2.61 5.69
CA VAL A 95 -5.42 2.60 6.41
C VAL A 95 -5.72 1.24 7.01
N TYR A 96 -5.43 0.13 6.32
CA TYR A 96 -5.50 -1.20 6.92
C TYR A 96 -4.63 -1.31 8.18
N ALA A 97 -3.40 -0.79 8.12
CA ALA A 97 -2.49 -0.80 9.25
C ALA A 97 -3.04 0.01 10.44
N LEU A 98 -3.57 1.22 10.20
CA LEU A 98 -4.20 2.05 11.24
C LEU A 98 -5.43 1.38 11.88
N VAL A 99 -6.28 0.73 11.08
CA VAL A 99 -7.45 -0.01 11.59
C VAL A 99 -7.00 -1.22 12.41
N CYS A 100 -6.02 -1.98 11.94
CA CYS A 100 -5.49 -3.12 12.71
C CYS A 100 -4.89 -2.66 14.04
N ASN A 101 -4.18 -1.53 14.06
CA ASN A 101 -3.60 -0.96 15.27
C ASN A 101 -4.66 -0.50 16.28
N SER A 102 -5.81 0.00 15.82
CA SER A 102 -6.87 0.53 16.69
C SER A 102 -7.94 -0.49 17.09
N ARG A 103 -8.26 -1.46 16.21
CA ARG A 103 -9.32 -2.46 16.41
C ARG A 103 -8.79 -3.86 16.73
N GLY A 104 -7.51 -4.11 16.48
CA GLY A 104 -6.90 -5.43 16.59
C GLY A 104 -7.15 -6.29 15.35
N HIS A 105 -6.15 -7.09 14.98
CA HIS A 105 -6.14 -7.84 13.73
C HIS A 105 -7.28 -8.86 13.59
N ARG A 106 -7.80 -9.42 14.70
CA ARG A 106 -8.86 -10.43 14.71
C ARG A 106 -10.18 -9.86 14.20
N ILE A 107 -10.51 -8.63 14.61
CA ILE A 107 -11.72 -7.94 14.13
C ILE A 107 -11.59 -7.65 12.64
N VAL A 108 -10.42 -7.17 12.20
CA VAL A 108 -10.20 -6.86 10.79
C VAL A 108 -10.21 -8.12 9.93
N LYS A 109 -9.59 -9.20 10.39
CA LYS A 109 -9.62 -10.51 9.72
C LYS A 109 -11.04 -11.05 9.55
N ASP A 110 -11.90 -10.89 10.56
CA ASP A 110 -13.30 -11.34 10.52
C ASP A 110 -14.20 -10.46 9.63
N ARG A 111 -14.02 -9.14 9.70
CA ARG A 111 -14.90 -8.19 8.98
C ARG A 111 -14.46 -7.92 7.54
N VAL A 112 -13.15 -7.95 7.28
CA VAL A 112 -12.55 -7.57 5.99
C VAL A 112 -11.89 -8.77 5.29
N GLY A 113 -11.20 -9.62 6.04
CA GLY A 113 -10.49 -10.78 5.51
C GLY A 113 -9.03 -10.56 5.16
N VAL A 114 -8.36 -11.66 4.83
CA VAL A 114 -6.94 -11.74 4.47
C VAL A 114 -6.68 -12.63 3.25
N ASN A 115 -7.73 -13.01 2.51
CA ASN A 115 -7.65 -13.96 1.41
C ASN A 115 -7.81 -13.27 0.05
N ASN A 116 -7.07 -13.74 -0.94
CA ASN A 116 -7.24 -13.29 -2.32
C ASN A 116 -8.61 -13.70 -2.89
N THR A 117 -9.17 -12.82 -3.71
CA THR A 117 -10.45 -13.08 -4.40
C THR A 117 -10.28 -13.90 -5.68
N GLY A 118 -9.07 -13.94 -6.26
CA GLY A 118 -8.82 -14.50 -7.59
C GLY A 118 -9.49 -13.72 -8.73
N LEU A 119 -10.02 -12.53 -8.45
CA LEU A 119 -10.81 -11.70 -9.36
C LEU A 119 -10.29 -10.25 -9.35
N PRO A 120 -10.68 -9.43 -10.34
CA PRO A 120 -10.23 -8.04 -10.41
C PRO A 120 -10.54 -7.23 -9.15
N PHE A 121 -9.72 -6.22 -8.87
CA PHE A 121 -9.74 -5.46 -7.61
C PHE A 121 -11.04 -4.71 -7.31
N ASN A 122 -11.89 -4.52 -8.30
CA ASN A 122 -13.19 -3.87 -8.22
C ASN A 122 -14.35 -4.83 -8.54
N SER A 123 -14.11 -6.14 -8.47
CA SER A 123 -15.08 -7.18 -8.82
C SER A 123 -16.24 -7.25 -7.82
N VAL A 124 -17.44 -6.89 -8.29
CA VAL A 124 -18.69 -7.06 -7.54
C VAL A 124 -19.04 -8.55 -7.41
N MET A 125 -18.66 -9.36 -8.41
CA MET A 125 -18.84 -10.81 -8.38
C MET A 125 -18.07 -11.46 -7.22
N ALA A 126 -16.92 -10.91 -6.83
CA ALA A 126 -16.18 -11.41 -5.67
C ALA A 126 -16.98 -11.25 -4.37
N ILE A 127 -17.77 -10.18 -4.25
CA ILE A 127 -18.63 -9.92 -3.09
C ILE A 127 -19.77 -10.95 -3.07
N GLU A 128 -20.46 -11.13 -4.19
CA GLU A 128 -21.58 -12.07 -4.32
C GLU A 128 -21.16 -13.52 -4.08
N LEU A 129 -20.01 -13.95 -4.62
CA LEU A 129 -19.49 -15.32 -4.44
C LEU A 129 -19.06 -15.64 -3.01
N ASN A 130 -18.91 -14.62 -2.15
CA ASN A 130 -18.46 -14.77 -0.77
C ASN A 130 -19.50 -14.23 0.24
N ASP A 131 -20.79 -14.30 -0.11
CA ASP A 131 -21.91 -13.89 0.77
C ASP A 131 -21.73 -12.48 1.36
N GLY A 132 -21.30 -11.55 0.51
CA GLY A 132 -21.04 -10.15 0.87
C GLY A 132 -19.65 -9.87 1.43
N HIS A 133 -18.86 -10.89 1.76
CA HIS A 133 -17.57 -10.71 2.41
C HIS A 133 -16.51 -10.13 1.43
N PRO A 134 -15.78 -9.06 1.80
CA PRO A 134 -14.86 -8.39 0.88
C PRO A 134 -13.51 -9.11 0.66
N MET A 135 -13.21 -10.13 1.47
CA MET A 135 -12.08 -11.06 1.40
C MET A 135 -10.69 -10.50 1.72
N ASN A 136 -10.34 -9.28 1.35
CA ASN A 136 -9.10 -8.62 1.75
C ASN A 136 -9.16 -7.08 1.65
N PRO A 137 -8.35 -6.35 2.42
CA PRO A 137 -8.28 -4.88 2.41
C PRO A 137 -7.73 -4.24 1.13
N MET A 138 -7.08 -4.97 0.22
CA MET A 138 -6.38 -4.37 -0.92
C MET A 138 -7.27 -4.19 -2.16
N VAL A 139 -8.40 -4.91 -2.22
CA VAL A 139 -9.48 -4.67 -3.18
C VAL A 139 -10.40 -3.53 -2.74
N ASN A 140 -11.14 -2.91 -3.65
CA ASN A 140 -11.97 -1.74 -3.33
C ASN A 140 -13.03 -2.04 -2.26
N ALA A 141 -13.67 -3.21 -2.33
CA ALA A 141 -14.68 -3.60 -1.36
C ALA A 141 -14.12 -3.67 0.06
N GLY A 142 -12.97 -4.33 0.24
CA GLY A 142 -12.34 -4.43 1.54
C GLY A 142 -11.73 -3.12 2.00
N ALA A 143 -11.22 -2.29 1.09
CA ALA A 143 -10.74 -0.97 1.45
C ALA A 143 -11.86 -0.05 1.96
N ILE A 144 -13.03 -0.06 1.31
CA ILE A 144 -14.23 0.68 1.76
C ILE A 144 -14.69 0.15 3.12
N ALA A 145 -14.77 -1.17 3.29
CA ALA A 145 -15.10 -1.79 4.58
C ALA A 145 -14.07 -1.45 5.68
N THR A 146 -12.78 -1.37 5.32
CA THR A 146 -11.70 -0.97 6.22
C THR A 146 -11.84 0.51 6.61
N THR A 147 -12.12 1.39 5.66
CA THR A 147 -12.38 2.82 5.93
C THR A 147 -13.56 2.99 6.90
N ALA A 148 -14.62 2.18 6.80
CA ALA A 148 -15.74 2.21 7.74
C ALA A 148 -15.35 1.84 9.18
N LEU A 149 -14.29 1.05 9.38
CA LEU A 149 -13.82 0.62 10.69
C LEU A 149 -12.90 1.65 11.39
N MET A 150 -12.47 2.70 10.68
CA MET A 150 -11.64 3.76 11.24
C MET A 150 -12.32 4.41 12.45
N PRO A 151 -11.57 4.72 13.52
CA PRO A 151 -12.10 5.48 14.65
C PRO A 151 -12.63 6.86 14.24
N GLY A 152 -13.70 7.30 14.90
CA GLY A 152 -14.35 8.60 14.71
C GLY A 152 -15.86 8.49 14.93
N THR A 153 -16.46 9.50 15.55
CA THR A 153 -17.90 9.53 15.84
C THR A 153 -18.73 10.02 14.65
N ASP A 154 -18.10 10.77 13.73
CA ASP A 154 -18.69 11.25 12.49
C ASP A 154 -17.73 11.13 11.30
N THR A 155 -18.15 11.62 10.13
CA THR A 155 -17.39 11.60 8.88
C THR A 155 -16.12 12.47 8.94
N ALA A 156 -16.19 13.62 9.61
CA ALA A 156 -15.07 14.56 9.69
C ALA A 156 -13.96 14.01 10.60
N GLU A 157 -14.33 13.44 11.74
CA GLU A 157 -13.38 12.80 12.66
C GLU A 157 -12.72 11.56 12.02
N ARG A 158 -13.50 10.71 11.33
CA ARG A 158 -12.96 9.56 10.59
C ARG A 158 -11.96 9.98 9.52
N TRP A 159 -12.29 11.02 8.75
CA TRP A 159 -11.38 11.59 7.76
C TRP A 159 -10.09 12.12 8.40
N GLU A 160 -10.21 12.89 9.46
CA GLU A 160 -9.06 13.49 10.13
C GLU A 160 -8.16 12.44 10.80
N ALA A 161 -8.73 11.34 11.31
CA ALA A 161 -7.98 10.19 11.81
C ALA A 161 -7.15 9.52 10.71
N ILE A 162 -7.73 9.32 9.52
CA ILE A 162 -7.00 8.78 8.36
C ILE A 162 -5.87 9.73 7.96
N ARG A 163 -6.17 11.02 7.77
CA ARG A 163 -5.17 11.99 7.33
C ARG A 163 -4.02 12.12 8.32
N THR A 164 -4.32 12.14 9.62
CA THR A 164 -3.31 12.17 10.68
C THR A 164 -2.46 10.92 10.68
N GLY A 165 -3.05 9.73 10.61
CA GLY A 165 -2.28 8.49 10.58
C GLY A 165 -1.39 8.36 9.34
N LEU A 166 -1.90 8.68 8.14
CA LEU A 166 -1.09 8.68 6.92
C LEU A 166 0.02 9.76 6.96
N SER A 167 -0.25 10.92 7.59
CA SER A 167 0.77 11.95 7.82
C SER A 167 1.88 11.48 8.76
N ALA A 168 1.54 10.71 9.81
CA ALA A 168 2.52 10.13 10.72
C ALA A 168 3.43 9.12 10.00
N PHE A 169 2.89 8.29 9.10
CA PHE A 169 3.70 7.46 8.21
C PHE A 169 4.62 8.29 7.31
N ALA A 170 4.14 9.40 6.75
CA ALA A 170 4.94 10.24 5.84
C ALA A 170 5.96 11.14 6.57
N GLY A 171 5.86 11.29 7.89
CA GLY A 171 6.69 12.23 8.66
C GLY A 171 6.38 13.71 8.40
N ARG A 172 5.30 13.99 7.66
CA ARG A 172 4.81 15.35 7.37
C ARG A 172 3.30 15.34 7.19
N ARG A 173 2.69 16.52 7.30
CA ARG A 173 1.25 16.68 6.99
C ARG A 173 1.00 16.43 5.51
N LEU A 174 0.09 15.50 5.21
CA LEU A 174 -0.41 15.27 3.86
C LEU A 174 -1.64 16.16 3.60
N GLU A 175 -1.70 16.67 2.37
CA GLU A 175 -2.79 17.52 1.88
C GLU A 175 -3.58 16.77 0.80
N VAL A 176 -4.86 17.12 0.68
CA VAL A 176 -5.75 16.57 -0.35
C VAL A 176 -5.59 17.40 -1.61
N ASP A 177 -5.54 16.73 -2.76
CA ASP A 177 -5.77 17.38 -4.04
C ASP A 177 -7.28 17.47 -4.29
N ASP A 178 -7.84 18.68 -4.10
CA ASP A 178 -9.27 18.93 -4.25
C ASP A 178 -9.76 18.70 -5.70
N GLU A 179 -8.89 18.85 -6.70
CA GLU A 179 -9.23 18.61 -8.10
C GLU A 179 -9.31 17.10 -8.38
N VAL A 180 -8.33 16.31 -7.90
CA VAL A 180 -8.38 14.84 -7.99
C VAL A 180 -9.61 14.33 -7.26
N TYR A 181 -9.84 14.83 -6.03
CA TYR A 181 -10.98 14.44 -5.20
C TYR A 181 -12.31 14.73 -5.92
N ALA A 182 -12.50 15.93 -6.47
CA ALA A 182 -13.70 16.28 -7.21
C ALA A 182 -13.91 15.41 -8.45
N SER A 183 -12.83 15.13 -9.20
CA SER A 183 -12.85 14.27 -10.40
C SER A 183 -13.23 12.82 -10.07
N GLU A 184 -12.65 12.26 -9.01
CA GLU A 184 -13.01 10.93 -8.52
C GLU A 184 -14.44 10.88 -8.00
N MET A 185 -14.87 11.86 -7.21
CA MET A 185 -16.24 11.91 -6.68
C MET A 185 -17.29 11.95 -7.78
N ALA A 186 -17.01 12.63 -8.90
CA ALA A 186 -17.89 12.68 -10.06
C ALA A 186 -18.02 11.32 -10.79
N THR A 187 -17.03 10.43 -10.64
CA THR A 187 -16.90 9.19 -11.43
C THR A 187 -16.93 7.90 -10.59
N ASN A 188 -16.96 7.97 -9.25
CA ASN A 188 -16.88 6.83 -8.33
C ASN A 188 -18.15 5.94 -8.23
N VAL A 189 -19.01 5.93 -9.26
CA VAL A 189 -20.28 5.19 -9.29
C VAL A 189 -20.11 3.72 -8.88
N ARG A 190 -19.02 3.09 -9.32
CA ARG A 190 -18.71 1.69 -8.96
C ARG A 190 -18.42 1.51 -7.47
N ASN A 191 -17.70 2.44 -6.84
CA ASN A 191 -17.43 2.39 -5.39
C ASN A 191 -18.71 2.61 -4.58
N ARG A 192 -19.60 3.52 -5.04
CA ARG A 192 -20.92 3.71 -4.43
C ARG A 192 -21.78 2.45 -4.49
N ALA A 193 -21.79 1.75 -5.63
CA ALA A 193 -22.49 0.48 -5.78
C ALA A 193 -21.90 -0.61 -4.87
N ILE A 194 -20.57 -0.72 -4.78
CA ILE A 194 -19.89 -1.64 -3.88
C ILE A 194 -20.28 -1.38 -2.42
N ALA A 195 -20.27 -0.11 -1.98
CA ALA A 195 -20.61 0.24 -0.61
C ALA A 195 -22.08 -0.11 -0.26
N GLN A 196 -23.02 0.14 -1.18
CA GLN A 196 -24.41 -0.27 -1.01
C GLN A 196 -24.56 -1.79 -0.93
N LEU A 197 -23.81 -2.53 -1.76
CA LEU A 197 -23.84 -3.99 -1.72
C LEU A 197 -23.28 -4.55 -0.41
N LEU A 198 -22.16 -4.01 0.06
CA LEU A 198 -21.61 -4.38 1.37
C LEU A 198 -22.62 -4.10 2.48
N GLN A 199 -23.33 -2.97 2.43
CA GLN A 199 -24.38 -2.64 3.40
C GLN A 199 -25.55 -3.63 3.33
N SER A 200 -26.02 -4.02 2.14
CA SER A 200 -27.13 -4.98 2.01
C SER A 200 -26.81 -6.37 2.58
N TYR A 201 -25.52 -6.73 2.63
CA TYR A 201 -25.02 -7.95 3.27
C TYR A 201 -24.65 -7.77 4.76
N GLY A 202 -24.83 -6.58 5.34
CA GLY A 202 -24.45 -6.30 6.72
C GLY A 202 -22.92 -6.27 6.94
N ARG A 203 -22.15 -5.99 5.88
CA ARG A 203 -20.67 -5.93 5.88
C ARG A 203 -20.11 -4.51 5.88
N LEU A 204 -20.98 -3.50 5.90
CA LEU A 204 -20.62 -2.10 6.05
C LEU A 204 -21.39 -1.50 7.22
N ASP A 205 -20.66 -1.08 8.26
CA ASP A 205 -21.22 -0.33 9.36
C ASP A 205 -21.23 1.17 9.00
N GLY A 206 -22.34 1.86 9.31
CA GLY A 206 -22.50 3.29 9.01
C GLY A 206 -23.11 3.60 7.63
N ASP A 207 -23.03 4.87 7.22
CA ASP A 207 -23.59 5.33 5.96
C ASP A 207 -22.64 5.05 4.76
N PRO A 208 -23.13 4.39 3.68
CA PRO A 208 -22.30 4.07 2.52
C PRO A 208 -21.81 5.29 1.74
N VAL A 209 -22.59 6.36 1.70
CA VAL A 209 -22.24 7.59 0.97
C VAL A 209 -21.12 8.31 1.71
N GLU A 210 -21.25 8.47 3.02
CA GLU A 210 -20.20 9.06 3.87
C GLU A 210 -18.91 8.25 3.83
N THR A 211 -19.01 6.91 3.87
CA THR A 211 -17.82 6.05 3.82
C THR A 211 -17.10 6.17 2.48
N VAL A 212 -17.85 6.24 1.37
CA VAL A 212 -17.26 6.42 0.04
C VAL A 212 -16.65 7.81 -0.11
N ASP A 213 -17.23 8.87 0.47
CA ASP A 213 -16.61 10.20 0.53
C ASP A 213 -15.23 10.12 1.19
N VAL A 214 -15.16 9.58 2.42
CA VAL A 214 -13.88 9.43 3.14
C VAL A 214 -12.89 8.56 2.39
N TYR A 215 -13.35 7.46 1.78
CA TYR A 215 -12.52 6.58 0.95
C TYR A 215 -11.97 7.29 -0.29
N THR A 216 -12.75 8.16 -0.94
CA THR A 216 -12.29 8.93 -2.09
C THR A 216 -11.32 10.04 -1.67
N ARG A 217 -11.55 10.71 -0.53
CA ARG A 217 -10.59 11.70 0.00
C ARG A 217 -9.22 11.10 0.33
N GLN A 218 -9.15 9.90 0.90
CA GLN A 218 -7.85 9.28 1.17
C GLN A 218 -7.07 8.94 -0.11
N CYS A 219 -7.76 8.59 -1.20
CA CYS A 219 -7.10 8.32 -2.49
C CYS A 219 -6.50 9.60 -3.06
N ALA A 220 -7.13 10.75 -2.81
CA ALA A 220 -6.69 12.07 -3.28
C ALA A 220 -5.60 12.73 -2.42
N LEU A 221 -5.05 12.06 -1.39
CA LEU A 221 -3.91 12.61 -0.64
C LEU A 221 -2.64 12.67 -1.50
N MET A 222 -1.91 13.78 -1.42
CA MET A 222 -0.71 14.04 -2.21
C MET A 222 0.56 13.56 -1.51
N VAL A 223 1.30 12.70 -2.20
CA VAL A 223 2.57 12.12 -1.78
C VAL A 223 3.62 12.28 -2.86
N THR A 224 4.87 12.12 -2.50
CA THR A 224 6.03 12.01 -3.39
C THR A 224 6.61 10.61 -3.30
N THR A 225 7.59 10.26 -4.13
CA THR A 225 8.28 8.96 -3.95
C THR A 225 9.08 8.93 -2.65
N HIS A 226 9.60 10.07 -2.22
CA HIS A 226 10.25 10.22 -0.91
C HIS A 226 9.27 9.95 0.23
N ASP A 227 8.05 10.51 0.17
CA ASP A 227 7.04 10.19 1.19
C ASP A 227 6.72 8.69 1.20
N LEU A 228 6.51 8.08 0.02
CA LEU A 228 6.21 6.65 -0.06
C LEU A 228 7.34 5.77 0.49
N SER A 229 8.61 6.14 0.27
CA SER A 229 9.75 5.40 0.82
C SER A 229 9.80 5.53 2.34
N VAL A 230 9.61 6.71 2.91
CA VAL A 230 9.55 6.93 4.37
C VAL A 230 8.36 6.19 5.00
N MET A 231 7.17 6.29 4.38
CA MET A 231 5.97 5.56 4.82
C MET A 231 6.21 4.05 4.83
N GLY A 232 6.84 3.52 3.77
CA GLY A 232 7.20 2.11 3.68
C GLY A 232 8.27 1.69 4.68
N ALA A 233 9.27 2.53 4.93
CA ALA A 233 10.35 2.26 5.88
C ALA A 233 9.83 2.23 7.32
N THR A 234 8.79 3.01 7.63
CA THR A 234 8.03 2.89 8.88
C THR A 234 7.46 1.47 9.06
N LEU A 235 6.91 0.87 8.00
CA LEU A 235 6.44 -0.52 8.02
C LEU A 235 7.59 -1.53 8.09
N ALA A 236 8.75 -1.21 7.49
CA ALA A 236 9.94 -2.04 7.55
C ALA A 236 10.58 -2.10 8.95
N ASP A 237 10.47 -1.02 9.73
CA ASP A 237 11.10 -0.86 11.05
C ASP A 237 10.11 -0.99 12.22
N GLY A 238 9.24 -1.99 12.16
CA GLY A 238 8.35 -2.30 13.30
C GLY A 238 7.37 -1.17 13.67
N GLY A 239 7.14 -0.21 12.75
CA GLY A 239 6.16 0.85 12.90
C GLY A 239 6.74 2.18 13.40
N VAL A 240 8.06 2.29 13.54
CA VAL A 240 8.75 3.54 13.89
C VAL A 240 9.06 4.32 12.61
N ASN A 241 8.61 5.57 12.52
CA ASN A 241 8.95 6.42 11.39
C ASN A 241 10.45 6.75 11.46
N PRO A 242 11.25 6.46 10.42
CA PRO A 242 12.70 6.57 10.49
C PRO A 242 13.21 8.02 10.50
N VAL A 243 12.37 8.99 10.10
CA VAL A 243 12.72 10.42 10.09
C VAL A 243 12.31 11.09 11.40
N THR A 244 11.11 10.79 11.92
CA THR A 244 10.58 11.46 13.11
C THR A 244 10.84 10.71 14.42
N GLY A 245 11.15 9.40 14.35
CA GLY A 245 11.26 8.52 15.51
C GLY A 245 9.94 8.19 16.19
N GLU A 246 8.80 8.57 15.59
CA GLU A 246 7.47 8.31 16.15
C GLU A 246 7.05 6.85 15.94
N GLN A 247 6.55 6.19 16.98
CA GLN A 247 5.88 4.89 16.86
C GLN A 247 4.46 5.08 16.31
N VAL A 248 4.29 4.90 15.00
CA VAL A 248 3.00 5.09 14.30
C VAL A 248 2.04 3.94 14.55
N ILE A 249 2.54 2.70 14.51
CA ILE A 249 1.78 1.46 14.76
C ILE A 249 2.67 0.42 15.42
N SER A 250 2.12 -0.66 15.97
CA SER A 250 2.94 -1.75 16.55
C SER A 250 3.63 -2.64 15.49
N ALA A 251 4.74 -3.28 15.88
CA ALA A 251 5.48 -4.22 15.03
C ALA A 251 4.63 -5.42 14.56
N ALA A 252 3.70 -5.89 15.41
CA ALA A 252 2.77 -6.95 15.04
C ALA A 252 1.85 -6.54 13.87
N VAL A 253 1.40 -5.27 13.87
CA VAL A 253 0.58 -4.72 12.79
C VAL A 253 1.41 -4.51 11.52
N CYS A 254 2.69 -4.13 11.64
CA CYS A 254 3.59 -4.10 10.48
C CYS A 254 3.69 -5.47 9.82
N ARG A 255 3.93 -6.54 10.59
CA ARG A 255 3.97 -7.92 10.08
C ARG A 255 2.69 -8.29 9.33
N ASP A 256 1.53 -8.02 9.92
CA ASP A 256 0.24 -8.35 9.32
C ASP A 256 0.02 -7.55 8.01
N THR A 257 0.38 -6.26 8.01
CA THR A 257 0.31 -5.38 6.81
C THR A 257 1.23 -5.86 5.70
N LEU A 258 2.48 -6.20 6.02
CA LEU A 258 3.45 -6.71 5.06
C LEU A 258 3.01 -8.06 4.46
N SER A 259 2.40 -8.91 5.28
CA SER A 259 1.82 -10.18 4.81
C SER A 259 0.68 -9.96 3.82
N MET A 260 -0.19 -8.98 4.10
CA MET A 260 -1.27 -8.61 3.18
C MET A 260 -0.73 -8.04 1.86
N LEU A 261 0.29 -7.18 1.93
CA LEU A 261 0.92 -6.61 0.75
C LEU A 261 1.62 -7.67 -0.11
N ALA A 262 2.30 -8.63 0.52
CA ALA A 262 2.88 -9.77 -0.19
C ALA A 262 1.82 -10.59 -0.94
N ALA A 263 0.65 -10.83 -0.32
CA ALA A 263 -0.39 -11.66 -0.94
C ALA A 263 -1.22 -10.93 -2.01
N SER A 264 -1.49 -9.62 -1.83
CA SER A 264 -2.62 -8.95 -2.51
C SER A 264 -2.35 -7.50 -2.96
N GLY A 265 -1.12 -7.01 -2.85
CA GLY A 265 -0.81 -5.59 -3.03
C GLY A 265 -0.66 -5.09 -4.49
N MET A 266 -0.45 -5.97 -5.46
CA MET A 266 -0.15 -5.62 -6.87
C MET A 266 -1.27 -6.06 -7.84
N TYR A 267 -2.52 -5.85 -7.42
CA TYR A 267 -3.72 -6.23 -8.18
C TYR A 267 -3.69 -7.71 -8.58
N GLU A 268 -4.12 -8.05 -9.80
CA GLU A 268 -4.14 -9.42 -10.35
C GLU A 268 -2.74 -10.02 -10.50
N ARG A 269 -1.67 -9.20 -10.42
CA ARG A 269 -0.27 -9.63 -10.59
C ARG A 269 0.50 -9.76 -9.27
N SER A 270 -0.20 -9.82 -8.13
CA SER A 270 0.43 -9.98 -6.80
C SER A 270 1.30 -11.23 -6.70
N GLY A 271 0.84 -12.37 -7.23
CA GLY A 271 1.62 -13.61 -7.25
C GLY A 271 2.88 -13.52 -8.12
N GLU A 272 2.76 -12.94 -9.32
CA GLU A 272 3.91 -12.73 -10.22
C GLU A 272 4.93 -11.76 -9.63
N TRP A 273 4.48 -10.68 -9.00
CA TRP A 273 5.34 -9.74 -8.29
C TRP A 273 6.15 -10.44 -7.20
N LEU A 274 5.47 -11.21 -6.34
CA LEU A 274 6.13 -11.89 -5.24
C LEU A 274 7.12 -12.96 -5.73
N PHE A 275 6.80 -13.65 -6.83
CA PHE A 275 7.69 -14.63 -7.46
C PHE A 275 8.96 -14.00 -8.04
N GLU A 276 8.83 -12.88 -8.78
CA GLU A 276 9.96 -12.27 -9.52
C GLU A 276 10.82 -11.31 -8.66
N ILE A 277 10.18 -10.58 -7.75
CA ILE A 277 10.80 -9.47 -6.98
C ILE A 277 10.96 -9.84 -5.50
N GLY A 278 10.01 -10.58 -4.93
CA GLY A 278 10.15 -11.19 -3.60
C GLY A 278 10.11 -10.23 -2.42
N ILE A 279 9.44 -9.08 -2.54
CA ILE A 279 9.17 -8.17 -1.42
C ILE A 279 7.71 -7.70 -1.41
N PRO A 280 7.08 -7.47 -0.24
CA PRO A 280 5.79 -6.83 -0.14
C PRO A 280 5.73 -5.49 -0.89
N ALA A 281 4.63 -5.21 -1.59
CA ALA A 281 4.47 -3.94 -2.29
C ALA A 281 3.01 -3.54 -2.46
N LYS A 282 2.75 -2.26 -2.72
CA LYS A 282 1.45 -1.73 -3.11
C LYS A 282 1.61 -0.75 -4.26
N SER A 283 0.80 -0.91 -5.30
CA SER A 283 0.69 0.03 -6.42
C SER A 283 -0.54 0.94 -6.33
N GLY A 284 -0.46 2.08 -7.01
CA GLY A 284 -1.56 3.01 -7.25
C GLY A 284 -1.64 3.39 -8.72
N VAL A 285 -2.85 3.67 -9.19
CA VAL A 285 -3.17 3.98 -10.59
C VAL A 285 -2.64 5.34 -11.05
N SER A 286 -2.14 6.17 -10.13
CA SER A 286 -1.36 7.36 -10.47
C SER A 286 0.02 7.02 -11.02
N GLY A 287 0.50 5.78 -10.86
CA GLY A 287 1.86 5.36 -11.24
C GLY A 287 2.80 5.20 -10.05
N GLY A 288 2.31 5.40 -8.83
CA GLY A 288 3.08 5.14 -7.61
C GLY A 288 3.20 3.65 -7.29
N ILE A 289 4.35 3.26 -6.73
CA ILE A 289 4.57 1.96 -6.09
C ILE A 289 5.38 2.19 -4.81
N VAL A 290 4.96 1.57 -3.70
CA VAL A 290 5.78 1.38 -2.51
C VAL A 290 6.14 -0.09 -2.38
N ALA A 291 7.41 -0.42 -2.21
CA ALA A 291 7.90 -1.77 -1.99
C ALA A 291 8.78 -1.83 -0.75
N ILE A 292 8.56 -2.81 0.11
CA ILE A 292 9.06 -2.77 1.50
C ILE A 292 9.89 -4.01 1.78
N ALA A 293 11.15 -3.81 2.17
CA ALA A 293 12.07 -4.85 2.59
C ALA A 293 12.16 -4.86 4.13
N PRO A 294 11.51 -5.81 4.82
CA PRO A 294 11.44 -5.81 6.28
C PRO A 294 12.84 -5.77 6.91
N GLY A 295 13.03 -4.89 7.90
CA GLY A 295 14.30 -4.68 8.62
C GLY A 295 15.41 -3.98 7.83
N LYS A 296 15.16 -3.52 6.58
CA LYS A 296 16.18 -2.91 5.71
C LYS A 296 15.81 -1.51 5.24
N CYS A 297 14.78 -1.43 4.41
CA CYS A 297 14.40 -0.20 3.72
C CYS A 297 13.02 -0.32 3.07
N ALA A 298 12.54 0.77 2.49
CA ALA A 298 11.51 0.73 1.48
C ALA A 298 11.88 1.59 0.26
N ILE A 299 11.30 1.23 -0.87
CA ILE A 299 11.47 1.90 -2.15
C ILE A 299 10.14 2.52 -2.55
N GLY A 300 10.13 3.83 -2.70
CA GLY A 300 9.07 4.57 -3.40
C GLY A 300 9.48 4.75 -4.86
N ALA A 301 8.58 4.48 -5.79
CA ALA A 301 8.78 4.75 -7.21
C ALA A 301 7.53 5.37 -7.81
N PHE A 302 7.71 6.24 -8.78
CA PHE A 302 6.60 6.87 -9.51
C PHE A 302 6.93 6.94 -10.98
N SER A 303 6.02 6.43 -11.81
CA SER A 303 5.95 6.80 -13.22
C SER A 303 4.54 6.54 -13.77
N PRO A 304 3.90 7.50 -14.45
CA PRO A 304 2.47 7.41 -14.79
C PRO A 304 2.09 6.30 -15.76
N ARG A 305 3.01 5.81 -16.60
CA ARG A 305 2.70 4.76 -17.59
C ARG A 305 2.52 3.41 -16.90
N LEU A 306 1.32 2.86 -17.01
CA LEU A 306 0.91 1.60 -16.40
C LEU A 306 0.91 0.45 -17.40
N ASP A 307 1.16 -0.75 -16.89
CA ASP A 307 0.89 -2.00 -17.60
C ASP A 307 -0.62 -2.33 -17.61
N PRO A 308 -1.06 -3.37 -18.34
CA PRO A 308 -2.48 -3.73 -18.40
C PRO A 308 -3.12 -4.12 -17.06
N ALA A 309 -2.33 -4.37 -16.01
CA ALA A 309 -2.81 -4.65 -14.66
C ALA A 309 -2.81 -3.40 -13.76
N GLY A 310 -2.54 -2.21 -14.32
CA GLY A 310 -2.57 -0.95 -13.59
C GLY A 310 -1.31 -0.66 -12.76
N ASN A 311 -0.18 -1.30 -13.05
CA ASN A 311 1.07 -1.09 -12.32
C ASN A 311 2.08 -0.29 -13.15
N SER A 312 2.78 0.67 -12.54
CA SER A 312 3.82 1.45 -13.20
C SER A 312 4.90 0.56 -13.83
N VAL A 313 5.13 0.70 -15.14
CA VAL A 313 6.10 -0.13 -15.87
C VAL A 313 7.52 0.18 -15.41
N ARG A 314 7.91 1.47 -15.44
CA ARG A 314 9.24 1.91 -14.98
C ARG A 314 9.43 1.64 -13.49
N GLY A 315 8.42 1.91 -12.66
CA GLY A 315 8.48 1.63 -11.22
C GLY A 315 8.74 0.15 -10.92
N ARG A 316 8.03 -0.77 -11.58
CA ARG A 316 8.24 -2.22 -11.42
C ARG A 316 9.65 -2.64 -11.83
N CYS A 317 10.12 -2.18 -13.00
CA CYS A 317 11.46 -2.51 -13.49
C CYS A 317 12.57 -2.01 -12.54
N ALA A 318 12.44 -0.78 -12.05
CA ALA A 318 13.37 -0.20 -11.09
C ALA A 318 13.43 -0.98 -9.78
N ILE A 319 12.27 -1.29 -9.19
CA ILE A 319 12.18 -2.04 -7.94
C ILE A 319 12.70 -3.46 -8.12
N ALA A 320 12.44 -4.13 -9.26
CA ALA A 320 12.99 -5.45 -9.55
C ALA A 320 14.52 -5.44 -9.61
N HIS A 321 15.11 -4.42 -10.23
CA HIS A 321 16.56 -4.25 -10.30
C HIS A 321 17.15 -4.01 -8.90
N LEU A 322 16.61 -3.04 -8.14
CA LEU A 322 17.07 -2.73 -6.79
C LEU A 322 16.90 -3.90 -5.83
N SER A 323 15.79 -4.63 -5.90
CA SER A 323 15.56 -5.83 -5.07
C SER A 323 16.69 -6.85 -5.24
N ARG A 324 17.12 -7.09 -6.48
CA ARG A 324 18.25 -8.01 -6.76
C ARG A 324 19.59 -7.41 -6.36
N ALA A 325 19.85 -6.15 -6.69
CA ALA A 325 21.14 -5.51 -6.46
C ALA A 325 21.45 -5.26 -4.97
N LEU A 326 20.43 -4.96 -4.17
CA LEU A 326 20.53 -4.72 -2.73
C LEU A 326 20.18 -5.96 -1.88
N GLY A 327 19.79 -7.07 -2.51
CA GLY A 327 19.44 -8.31 -1.82
C GLY A 327 18.20 -8.18 -0.94
N LEU A 328 17.13 -7.55 -1.46
CA LEU A 328 15.91 -7.27 -0.70
C LEU A 328 14.92 -8.44 -0.67
N ASN A 329 15.01 -9.36 -1.64
CA ASN A 329 14.10 -10.50 -1.75
C ASN A 329 14.11 -11.36 -0.47
N VAL A 330 12.95 -11.47 0.19
CA VAL A 330 12.79 -12.15 1.48
C VAL A 330 12.88 -13.68 1.38
N PHE A 331 12.80 -14.23 0.16
CA PHE A 331 12.92 -15.67 -0.11
C PHE A 331 14.30 -16.06 -0.66
N ALA A 332 15.15 -15.08 -0.95
CA ALA A 332 16.50 -15.35 -1.43
C ALA A 332 17.41 -15.74 -0.26
N SER A 333 18.17 -16.82 -0.45
CA SER A 333 19.23 -17.24 0.47
C SER A 333 20.51 -17.52 -0.29
N ARG A 334 21.64 -17.51 0.41
CA ARG A 334 22.93 -17.98 -0.10
C ARG A 334 23.37 -19.16 0.76
N ALA A 335 24.02 -20.13 0.15
CA ALA A 335 24.71 -21.16 0.93
C ALA A 335 25.73 -20.47 1.84
N GLU A 336 25.77 -20.86 3.11
CA GLU A 336 26.90 -20.51 3.96
C GLU A 336 28.16 -21.04 3.27
N SER A 337 29.05 -20.12 2.90
CA SER A 337 30.38 -20.47 2.45
C SER A 337 31.13 -21.11 3.63
N GLN A 338 31.46 -22.40 3.51
CA GLN A 338 32.47 -23.04 4.36
C GLN A 338 33.84 -22.40 4.15
#